data_AF-A0A1B6FSY3-F1
#
_entry.id   AF-A0A1B6FSY3-F1
#
_cell.length_a   1.000
_cell.length_b   1.000
_cell.length_c   1.000
_cell.angle_alpha   90.00
_cell.angle_beta   90.00
_cell.angle_gamma   90.00
#
_symmetry.space_group_name_H-M   'P 1'
#
loop_
_entity.id
_entity.type
_entity.pdbx_description
1 polymer ?
#
loop_
_entity_poly.entity_id
_entity_poly.type
_entity_poly.pdbx_seq_one_letter_code
_entity_poly.pdbx_strand_id
1 'polypeptide(L)'
;LNVHLPANELNVYLFATKLNAHVPATELNVYLSAITLNAHVPATGLNVHLPDTELNVHLLDTGLNVHLPATELNVHLPANELNVYLFATKLNTHLPDTGLNVYLFATKL
;
A
#
# COMPACT_ATOMS: atom_id res chain seq x y z
N LEU A 1 -7.70 3.39 14.84
CA LEU A 1 -8.95 3.12 14.12
C LEU A 1 -8.79 1.81 13.39
N ASN A 2 -9.78 0.91 13.50
CA ASN A 2 -9.79 -0.36 12.78
C ASN A 2 -10.90 -0.30 11.73
N VAL A 3 -10.58 -0.62 10.48
CA VAL A 3 -11.53 -0.55 9.37
C VAL A 3 -11.58 -1.88 8.64
N HIS A 4 -12.79 -2.36 8.39
CA HIS A 4 -13.05 -3.55 7.57
C HIS A 4 -14.18 -3.24 6.58
N LEU A 5 -13.86 -3.22 5.29
CA LEU A 5 -14.78 -2.77 4.23
C LEU A 5 -14.68 -3.67 2.99
N PRO A 6 -15.45 -4.77 2.94
CA PRO A 6 -15.60 -5.57 1.73
C PRO A 6 -16.55 -4.90 0.72
N ALA A 7 -16.17 -4.84 -0.54
CA ALA A 7 -16.99 -4.28 -1.61
C ALA A 7 -16.58 -4.84 -2.99
N ASN A 8 -17.38 -4.64 -4.03
CA ASN A 8 -16.93 -4.89 -5.40
C ASN A 8 -16.08 -3.71 -5.91
N GLU A 9 -16.63 -2.50 -5.81
CA GLU A 9 -15.95 -1.25 -6.15
C GLU A 9 -15.97 -0.34 -4.93
N LEU A 10 -14.82 0.25 -4.58
CA LEU A 10 -14.73 1.10 -3.40
C LEU A 10 -13.70 2.22 -3.58
N ASN A 11 -14.03 3.38 -3.01
CA ASN A 11 -13.11 4.49 -2.86
C ASN A 11 -13.02 4.82 -1.37
N VAL A 12 -11.83 4.71 -0.79
CA VAL A 12 -11.61 4.95 0.65
C VAL A 12 -10.72 6.17 0.84
N TYR A 13 -11.21 7.11 1.64
CA TYR A 13 -10.44 8.26 2.12
C TYR A 13 -10.51 8.28 3.64
N LEU A 14 -9.37 8.14 4.29
CA LEU A 14 -9.33 8.06 5.75
C LEU A 14 -8.09 8.72 6.33
N PHE A 15 -8.30 9.43 7.44
CA PHE A 15 -7.23 10.02 8.22
C PHE A 15 -7.36 9.60 9.68
N ALA A 16 -6.29 9.12 10.28
CA ALA A 16 -6.25 8.77 11.70
C ALA A 16 -4.82 8.82 12.23
N THR A 17 -4.62 9.02 13.54
CA THR A 17 -3.27 8.95 14.10
C THR A 17 -2.67 7.54 14.00
N LYS A 18 -3.49 6.52 14.27
CA LYS A 18 -3.14 5.10 14.12
C LYS A 18 -4.26 4.40 13.37
N LEU A 19 -3.92 3.67 12.32
CA LEU A 19 -4.88 3.00 11.46
C LEU A 19 -4.48 1.55 11.20
N ASN A 20 -5.44 0.65 11.33
CA ASN A 20 -5.37 -0.71 10.85
C ASN A 20 -6.51 -0.93 9.85
N ALA A 21 -6.18 -1.16 8.59
CA ALA A 21 -7.15 -1.25 7.50
C ALA A 21 -7.10 -2.63 6.84
N HIS A 22 -8.26 -3.28 6.76
CA HIS A 22 -8.46 -4.50 5.98
C HIS A 22 -9.57 -4.28 4.94
N VAL A 23 -9.19 -4.10 3.67
CA VAL A 23 -10.12 -3.63 2.63
C VAL A 23 -10.05 -4.54 1.41
N PRO A 24 -10.81 -5.65 1.38
CA PRO A 24 -10.88 -6.51 0.21
C PRO A 24 -11.88 -5.95 -0.81
N ALA A 25 -11.48 -5.82 -2.06
CA ALA A 25 -12.38 -5.40 -3.13
C ALA A 25 -11.96 -5.91 -4.52
N THR A 26 -12.82 -5.86 -5.52
CA THR A 26 -12.43 -6.17 -6.91
C THR A 26 -11.64 -4.99 -7.49
N GLU A 27 -12.21 -3.79 -7.42
CA GLU A 27 -11.55 -2.54 -7.80
C GLU A 27 -11.53 -1.58 -6.62
N LEU A 28 -10.36 -0.99 -6.35
CA LEU A 28 -10.16 -0.17 -5.18
C LEU A 28 -9.24 1.02 -5.45
N ASN A 29 -9.71 2.21 -5.10
CA ASN A 29 -8.85 3.38 -4.93
C ASN A 29 -8.75 3.74 -3.44
N VAL A 30 -7.53 3.77 -2.92
CA VAL A 30 -7.27 4.00 -1.50
C VAL A 30 -6.40 5.22 -1.30
N TYR A 31 -6.87 6.11 -0.43
CA TYR A 31 -6.05 7.15 0.19
C TYR A 31 -6.20 7.05 1.71
N LEU A 32 -5.18 6.54 2.39
CA LEU A 32 -5.11 6.51 3.85
C LEU A 32 -3.91 7.32 4.29
N SER A 33 -4.06 8.12 5.33
CA SER A 33 -2.94 8.81 5.94
C SER A 33 -3.02 8.75 7.46
N ALA A 34 -1.89 8.45 8.07
CA ALA A 34 -1.71 8.29 9.49
C ALA A 34 -0.27 8.57 9.93
N ILE A 35 -0.04 8.53 11.25
CA ILE A 35 1.34 8.46 11.76
C ILE A 35 1.83 7.02 11.64
N THR A 36 0.97 6.08 12.06
CA THR A 36 1.23 4.64 11.94
C THR A 36 0.08 3.99 11.18
N LEU A 37 0.41 3.32 10.07
CA LEU A 37 -0.54 2.57 9.27
C LEU A 37 -0.12 1.11 9.13
N ASN A 38 -1.07 0.22 9.38
CA ASN A 38 -1.02 -1.18 8.95
C ASN A 38 -2.16 -1.43 7.96
N ALA A 39 -1.84 -1.86 6.75
CA ALA A 39 -2.82 -2.08 5.69
C ALA A 39 -2.69 -3.48 5.08
N HIS A 40 -3.82 -4.16 4.96
CA HIS A 40 -3.97 -5.44 4.26
C HIS A 40 -5.08 -5.33 3.21
N VAL A 41 -4.72 -5.38 1.94
CA VAL A 41 -5.63 -5.00 0.85
C VAL A 41 -5.50 -6.00 -0.31
N PRO A 42 -6.36 -7.03 -0.35
CA PRO A 42 -6.49 -7.91 -1.51
C PRO A 42 -7.42 -7.27 -2.56
N ALA A 43 -6.97 -7.17 -3.81
CA ALA A 43 -7.80 -6.71 -4.92
C ALA A 43 -7.43 -7.32 -6.28
N THR A 44 -8.18 -6.96 -7.34
CA THR A 44 -7.85 -7.27 -8.75
C THR A 44 -7.51 -6.03 -9.58
N GLY A 45 -7.74 -4.84 -9.03
CA GLY A 45 -7.23 -3.58 -9.55
C GLY A 45 -7.11 -2.57 -8.42
N LEU A 46 -5.89 -2.15 -8.11
CA LEU A 46 -5.60 -1.37 -6.92
C LEU A 46 -4.77 -0.14 -7.24
N ASN A 47 -5.29 1.02 -6.83
CA ASN A 47 -4.56 2.27 -6.83
C ASN A 47 -4.48 2.82 -5.40
N VAL A 48 -3.25 2.97 -4.90
CA VAL A 48 -3.01 3.22 -3.47
C VAL A 48 -2.05 4.38 -3.28
N HIS A 49 -2.42 5.29 -2.39
CA HIS A 49 -1.56 6.35 -1.89
C HIS A 49 -1.60 6.37 -0.36
N LEU A 50 -0.47 6.10 0.29
CA LEU A 50 -0.36 6.04 1.75
C LEU A 50 0.82 6.88 2.26
N PRO A 51 0.62 8.17 2.57
CA PRO A 51 1.64 9.02 3.16
C PRO A 51 1.61 8.94 4.68
N ASP A 52 2.65 8.37 5.28
CA ASP A 52 2.71 8.04 6.70
C ASP A 52 4.12 8.20 7.31
N THR A 53 4.24 8.16 8.64
CA THR A 53 5.58 8.08 9.27
C THR A 53 6.09 6.64 9.29
N GLU A 54 5.25 5.72 9.77
CA GLU A 54 5.51 4.28 9.86
C GLU A 54 4.45 3.53 9.06
N LEU A 55 4.91 2.74 8.10
CA LEU A 55 4.04 2.04 7.16
C LEU A 55 4.37 0.54 7.15
N ASN A 56 3.36 -0.30 7.38
CA ASN A 56 3.42 -1.74 7.15
C ASN A 56 2.28 -2.15 6.21
N VAL A 57 2.62 -2.63 5.02
CA VAL A 57 1.64 -2.85 3.96
C VAL A 57 1.79 -4.23 3.35
N HIS A 58 0.65 -4.89 3.22
CA HIS A 58 0.49 -6.08 2.39
C HIS A 58 -0.61 -5.83 1.36
N LEU A 59 -0.23 -5.67 0.09
CA LEU A 59 -1.17 -5.52 -1.03
C LEU A 59 -1.01 -6.71 -1.95
N LEU A 60 -2.09 -7.41 -2.25
CA LEU A 60 -2.11 -8.54 -3.17
C LEU A 60 -3.03 -8.18 -4.33
N ASP A 61 -2.51 -8.17 -5.56
CA ASP A 61 -3.30 -7.82 -6.74
C ASP A 61 -2.82 -8.51 -8.02
N THR A 62 -3.67 -8.58 -9.03
CA THR A 62 -3.26 -8.77 -10.42
C THR A 62 -2.64 -7.51 -11.05
N GLY A 63 -3.06 -6.29 -10.67
CA GLY A 63 -2.54 -5.02 -11.17
C GLY A 63 -2.48 -3.94 -10.10
N LEU A 64 -1.27 -3.47 -9.79
CA LEU A 64 -1.00 -2.59 -8.65
C LEU A 64 -0.35 -1.27 -9.11
N ASN A 65 -0.95 -0.14 -8.73
CA ASN A 65 -0.34 1.19 -8.82
C ASN A 65 -0.23 1.81 -7.43
N VAL A 66 0.98 2.05 -6.96
CA VAL A 66 1.24 2.34 -5.55
C VAL A 66 2.20 3.51 -5.36
N HIS A 67 1.83 4.41 -4.45
CA HIS A 67 2.68 5.52 -4.01
C HIS A 67 2.77 5.54 -2.48
N LEU A 68 3.92 5.12 -1.94
CA LEU A 68 4.13 4.92 -0.50
C LEU A 68 5.33 5.74 0.02
N PRO A 69 5.13 7.03 0.37
CA PRO A 69 6.13 7.81 1.07
C PRO A 69 6.04 7.61 2.59
N ALA A 70 7.14 7.16 3.21
CA ALA A 70 7.22 7.01 4.65
C ALA A 70 8.60 7.30 5.25
N THR A 71 8.71 7.39 6.58
CA THR A 71 10.05 7.36 7.23
C THR A 71 10.53 5.92 7.34
N GLU A 72 9.69 5.05 7.88
CA GLU A 72 9.92 3.60 7.96
C GLU A 72 8.87 2.86 7.15
N LEU A 73 9.33 2.01 6.24
CA LEU A 73 8.48 1.35 5.26
C LEU A 73 8.78 -0.15 5.25
N ASN A 74 7.76 -0.96 5.52
CA ASN A 74 7.79 -2.41 5.34
C ASN A 74 6.67 -2.82 4.38
N VAL A 75 7.03 -3.35 3.23
CA VAL A 75 6.05 -3.65 2.17
C VAL A 75 6.22 -5.05 1.60
N HIS A 76 5.07 -5.69 1.38
CA HIS A 76 4.95 -6.91 0.60
C HIS A 76 3.89 -6.69 -0.48
N LEU A 77 4.32 -6.68 -1.74
CA LEU A 77 3.46 -6.36 -2.89
C LEU A 77 3.53 -7.46 -3.97
N PRO A 78 2.98 -8.66 -3.74
CA PRO A 78 2.83 -9.67 -4.77
C PRO A 78 1.83 -9.23 -5.86
N ALA A 79 2.30 -9.16 -7.11
CA ALA A 79 1.46 -8.84 -8.26
C ALA A 79 1.90 -9.51 -9.58
N ASN A 80 1.04 -9.42 -10.62
CA ASN A 80 1.44 -9.76 -12.00
C ASN A 80 2.00 -8.54 -12.73
N GLU A 81 1.38 -7.38 -12.52
CA GLU A 81 1.81 -6.08 -13.02
C GLU A 81 1.91 -5.08 -11.86
N LEU A 82 3.09 -4.47 -11.73
CA LEU A 82 3.40 -3.60 -10.60
C LEU A 82 4.03 -2.29 -11.07
N ASN A 83 3.36 -1.17 -10.76
CA ASN A 83 3.91 0.18 -10.89
C ASN A 83 4.01 0.82 -9.50
N VAL A 84 5.23 0.97 -8.99
CA VAL A 84 5.46 1.38 -7.60
C VAL A 84 6.41 2.54 -7.51
N TYR A 85 6.01 3.51 -6.69
CA TYR A 85 6.88 4.54 -6.17
C TYR A 85 7.00 4.38 -4.65
N LEU A 86 8.20 4.02 -4.18
CA LEU A 86 8.52 3.89 -2.76
C LEU A 86 9.57 4.93 -2.38
N PHE A 87 9.27 5.71 -1.35
CA PHE A 87 10.20 6.66 -0.77
C PHE A 87 10.29 6.42 0.73
N ALA A 88 11.47 6.08 1.24
CA ALA A 88 11.65 5.88 2.67
C ALA A 88 13.04 6.26 3.22
N THR A 89 13.11 6.52 4.52
CA THR A 89 14.42 6.58 5.20
C THR A 89 14.94 5.17 5.43
N LYS A 90 14.08 4.27 5.97
CA LYS A 90 14.34 2.84 6.13
C LYS A 90 13.31 2.05 5.33
N LEU A 91 13.76 1.10 4.53
CA LEU A 91 12.90 0.30 3.68
C LEU A 91 13.20 -1.19 3.82
N ASN A 92 12.17 -1.98 4.07
CA ASN A 92 12.17 -3.41 3.84
C ASN A 92 11.07 -3.72 2.79
N THR A 93 11.44 -4.40 1.71
CA THR A 93 10.52 -4.63 0.58
C THR A 93 10.66 -6.02 0.00
N HIS A 94 9.51 -6.62 -0.35
CA HIS A 94 9.43 -7.86 -1.11
C HIS A 94 8.38 -7.71 -2.22
N LEU A 95 8.83 -7.78 -3.48
CA LEU A 95 8.04 -7.49 -4.69
C LEU A 95 8.17 -8.65 -5.71
N PRO A 96 7.55 -9.82 -5.45
CA PRO A 96 7.57 -10.92 -6.40
C PRO A 96 6.60 -10.62 -7.56
N ASP A 97 7.13 -10.39 -8.76
CA ASP A 97 6.33 -9.90 -9.91
C ASP A 97 6.91 -10.29 -11.29
N THR A 98 6.05 -10.31 -12.33
CA THR A 98 6.36 -10.66 -13.73
C THR A 98 6.45 -9.48 -14.72
N GLY A 99 5.95 -8.30 -14.35
CA GLY A 99 5.97 -7.04 -15.09
C GLY A 99 6.17 -5.83 -14.16
N LEU A 100 7.44 -5.48 -13.92
CA LEU A 100 7.85 -4.55 -12.86
C LEU A 100 8.29 -3.18 -13.38
N ASN A 101 7.67 -2.10 -12.88
CA ASN A 101 8.18 -0.74 -12.94
C ASN A 101 8.28 -0.16 -11.52
N VAL A 102 9.51 -0.03 -11.01
CA VAL A 102 9.77 0.42 -9.64
C VAL A 102 10.68 1.63 -9.64
N TYR A 103 10.20 2.69 -8.99
CA TYR A 103 11.04 3.78 -8.52
C TYR A 103 11.25 3.64 -7.02
N LEU A 104 12.52 3.50 -6.63
CA LEU A 104 12.93 3.30 -5.25
C LEU A 104 13.86 4.41 -4.79
N PHE A 105 13.49 5.10 -3.72
CA PHE A 105 14.40 5.95 -2.97
C PHE A 105 14.42 5.51 -1.51
N ALA A 106 15.58 5.01 -1.06
CA ALA A 106 15.79 4.65 0.34
C ALA A 106 17.16 5.12 0.81
N THR A 107 17.24 5.68 2.02
CA THR A 107 18.54 6.01 2.63
C THR A 107 19.15 4.82 3.39
N LYS A 108 18.33 3.82 3.74
CA LYS A 108 18.67 2.56 4.41
C LYS A 108 17.74 1.46 3.91
N LEU A 109 18.32 0.30 3.59
CA LEU A 109 17.64 -0.94 3.18
C LEU A 109 17.82 -2.01 4.26
#